data_AF-A0AAF0DRJ0-F1
#
_entry.id   AF-A0AAF0DRJ0-F1
#
_cell.length_a   1.000
_cell.length_b   1.000
_cell.length_c   1.000
_cell.angle_alpha   90.00
_cell.angle_beta   90.00
_cell.angle_gamma   90.00
#
_symmetry.space_group_name_H-M   'P 1'
#
loop_
_entity.id
_entity.type
_entity.pdbx_description
1 polymer ?
#
loop_
_entity_poly.entity_id
_entity_poly.type
_entity_poly.pdbx_seq_one_letter_code
_entity_poly.pdbx_strand_id
1 'polypeptide(L)'
;MSAEAEKAPPRQAAGHPGVLLASEHVTQVVKQCPAQEAHFYELVDRGTEPAHALMRACMPRCFGIRVDGASVPGWTPLATDAPNAVRIENLTHPFVHANVCDIKLGTLLYDERPGYTDDAKIARMQHKARTTTSGTYGMRIAGWTTWDGERYEFVGKEPGKTAQTLEDMAELLARALRTHAAPRRQTIARALLPRVQALCARVAQVPAQLRSTSVLLVVEGDDAALDRVQDTPAQR
;
A
#
# COMPACT_ATOMS: atom_id res chain seq x y z
N MET A 1 -28.22 28.65 -13.85
CA MET A 1 -27.85 28.05 -12.55
C MET A 1 -27.39 26.63 -12.82
N SER A 2 -26.11 26.48 -13.15
CA SER A 2 -25.53 25.18 -13.51
C SER A 2 -24.89 24.63 -12.24
N ALA A 3 -25.35 23.47 -11.80
CA ALA A 3 -24.77 22.76 -10.67
C ALA A 3 -23.33 22.35 -11.03
N GLU A 4 -22.36 22.90 -10.30
CA GLU A 4 -20.98 22.41 -10.32
C GLU A 4 -21.00 20.98 -9.78
N ALA A 5 -20.67 20.03 -10.65
CA ALA A 5 -20.42 18.66 -10.25
C ALA A 5 -19.25 18.67 -9.27
N GLU A 6 -19.55 18.34 -8.01
CA GLU A 6 -18.60 18.15 -6.94
C GLU A 6 -17.53 17.15 -7.39
N LYS A 7 -16.33 17.66 -7.71
CA LYS A 7 -15.19 16.84 -8.11
C LYS A 7 -14.86 15.93 -6.94
N ALA A 8 -15.10 14.63 -7.11
CA ALA A 8 -14.65 13.62 -6.17
C ALA A 8 -13.18 13.88 -5.81
N PRO A 9 -12.83 13.94 -4.51
CA PRO A 9 -11.47 14.25 -4.10
C PRO A 9 -10.51 13.24 -4.74
N PRO A 10 -9.29 13.66 -5.14
CA PRO A 10 -8.28 12.74 -5.64
C PRO A 10 -8.15 11.61 -4.62
N ARG A 11 -8.38 10.37 -5.07
CA ARG A 11 -8.38 9.15 -4.24
C ARG A 11 -6.97 8.96 -3.66
N GLN A 12 -6.68 9.67 -2.57
CA GLN A 12 -5.40 9.65 -1.89
C GLN A 12 -5.31 8.34 -1.11
N ALA A 13 -4.55 7.38 -1.63
CA ALA A 13 -4.13 6.25 -0.81
C ALA A 13 -3.17 6.78 0.27
N ALA A 14 -3.56 6.59 1.53
CA ALA A 14 -2.81 6.80 2.77
C ALA A 14 -1.41 7.46 2.66
N GLY A 15 -1.33 8.72 3.10
CA GLY A 15 -0.14 9.25 3.78
C GLY A 15 0.99 9.88 2.95
N HIS A 16 0.97 9.82 1.61
CA HIS A 16 2.00 10.49 0.79
C HIS A 16 1.46 11.72 0.05
N PRO A 17 1.79 12.95 0.49
CA PRO A 17 1.65 14.12 -0.37
C PRO A 17 2.59 13.97 -1.58
N GLY A 18 2.11 14.26 -2.79
CA GLY A 18 2.92 14.18 -4.02
C GLY A 18 2.67 12.96 -4.92
N VAL A 19 1.61 12.17 -4.68
CA VAL A 19 1.10 11.26 -5.70
C VAL A 19 0.40 12.10 -6.77
N LEU A 20 1.04 12.21 -7.93
CA LEU A 20 0.46 12.83 -9.10
C LEU A 20 -0.24 11.72 -9.89
N LEU A 21 -1.55 11.85 -10.09
CA LEU A 21 -2.22 11.06 -11.11
C LEU A 21 -1.65 11.52 -12.45
N ALA A 22 -0.74 10.73 -13.03
CA ALA A 22 -0.25 11.02 -14.36
C ALA A 22 -1.37 10.79 -15.37
N SER A 23 -1.56 11.84 -16.17
CA SER A 23 -2.52 12.09 -17.25
C SER A 23 -3.04 10.88 -18.05
N GLU A 24 -4.28 11.06 -18.54
CA GLU A 24 -5.05 10.26 -19.53
C GLU A 24 -5.57 8.90 -19.07
N HIS A 25 -4.84 8.17 -18.23
CA HIS A 25 -5.24 6.82 -17.80
C HIS A 25 -5.39 6.72 -16.28
N VAL A 26 -6.63 6.57 -15.81
CA VAL A 26 -7.01 6.33 -14.40
C VAL A 26 -6.40 5.05 -13.78
N THR A 27 -5.69 4.24 -14.58
CA THR A 27 -5.08 2.95 -14.22
C THR A 27 -3.66 3.07 -13.65
N GLN A 28 -3.04 4.24 -13.69
CA GLN A 28 -1.64 4.43 -13.28
C GLN A 28 -1.47 5.65 -12.37
N VAL A 29 -0.46 5.62 -11.50
CA VAL A 29 -0.08 6.74 -10.62
C VAL A 29 1.41 7.04 -10.76
N VAL A 30 1.78 8.32 -10.76
CA VAL A 30 3.18 8.75 -10.65
C VAL A 30 3.45 9.16 -9.20
N LYS A 31 4.35 8.42 -8.57
CA LYS A 31 4.79 8.65 -7.21
C LYS A 31 6.16 9.31 -7.25
N GLN A 32 6.24 10.55 -6.77
CA GLN A 32 7.52 11.14 -6.39
C GLN A 32 8.06 10.38 -5.17
N CYS A 33 9.32 9.94 -5.21
CA CYS A 33 9.88 9.06 -4.19
C CYS A 33 11.36 9.36 -3.91
N PRO A 34 11.92 8.87 -2.79
CA PRO A 34 13.37 8.93 -2.57
C PRO A 34 14.14 8.12 -3.62
N ALA A 35 15.42 8.48 -3.86
CA ALA A 35 16.30 7.76 -4.79
C ALA A 35 16.35 6.24 -4.49
N GLN A 36 16.43 5.87 -3.20
CA GLN A 36 16.45 4.47 -2.78
C GLN A 36 15.21 3.68 -3.24
N GLU A 37 14.03 4.30 -3.27
CA GLU A 37 12.83 3.65 -3.78
C GLU A 37 12.89 3.49 -5.30
N ALA A 38 13.30 4.52 -6.04
CA ALA A 38 13.43 4.44 -7.50
C ALA A 38 14.46 3.39 -7.93
N HIS A 39 15.63 3.36 -7.28
CA HIS A 39 16.64 2.32 -7.49
C HIS A 39 16.15 0.91 -7.14
N PHE A 40 15.33 0.77 -6.09
CA PHE A 40 14.76 -0.54 -5.73
C PHE A 40 13.81 -1.05 -6.82
N TYR A 41 12.94 -0.20 -7.37
CA TYR A 41 12.11 -0.58 -8.51
C TYR A 41 12.94 -0.93 -9.75
N GLU A 42 14.00 -0.17 -10.04
CA GLU A 42 14.90 -0.47 -11.16
C GLU A 42 15.60 -1.82 -10.99
N LEU A 43 16.17 -2.07 -9.80
CA LEU A 43 16.84 -3.32 -9.44
C LEU A 43 15.90 -4.51 -9.59
N VAL A 44 14.71 -4.42 -8.99
CA VAL A 44 13.71 -5.48 -9.02
C VAL A 44 13.19 -5.73 -10.43
N ASP A 45 13.07 -4.71 -11.27
CA ASP A 45 12.57 -4.91 -12.63
C ASP A 45 13.61 -5.52 -13.57
N ARG A 46 14.82 -4.95 -13.59
CA ARG A 46 15.92 -5.39 -14.46
C ARG A 46 16.57 -6.70 -14.01
N GLY A 47 16.39 -7.07 -12.74
CA GLY A 47 16.97 -8.26 -12.16
C GLY A 47 16.41 -9.56 -12.75
N THR A 48 17.29 -10.51 -13.06
CA THR A 48 16.96 -11.80 -13.68
C THR A 48 16.83 -12.94 -12.67
N GLU A 49 17.39 -12.79 -11.46
CA GLU A 49 17.30 -13.81 -10.41
C GLU A 49 15.84 -14.12 -10.01
N PRO A 50 15.53 -15.36 -9.58
CA PRO A 50 14.18 -15.75 -9.13
C PRO A 50 13.58 -14.83 -8.07
N ALA A 51 14.42 -14.31 -7.16
CA ALA A 51 14.01 -13.37 -6.12
C ALA A 51 13.38 -12.08 -6.68
N HIS A 52 13.87 -11.59 -7.83
CA HIS A 52 13.32 -10.39 -8.47
C HIS A 52 11.92 -10.68 -9.04
N ALA A 53 11.71 -11.86 -9.63
CA ALA A 53 10.40 -12.28 -10.12
C ALA A 53 9.38 -12.39 -8.97
N LEU A 54 9.81 -12.97 -7.85
CA LEU A 54 8.98 -13.04 -6.63
C LEU A 54 8.62 -11.64 -6.13
N MET A 55 9.58 -10.71 -6.08
CA MET A 55 9.30 -9.33 -5.67
C MET A 55 8.38 -8.57 -6.62
N ARG A 56 8.58 -8.68 -7.94
CA ARG A 56 7.66 -8.10 -8.94
C ARG A 56 6.23 -8.61 -8.75
N ALA A 57 6.06 -9.87 -8.37
CA ALA A 57 4.75 -10.47 -8.13
C ALA A 57 4.11 -10.04 -6.78
N CYS A 58 4.84 -9.30 -5.93
CA CYS A 58 4.40 -8.79 -4.64
C CYS A 58 4.28 -7.25 -4.62
N MET A 59 4.69 -6.57 -5.69
CA MET A 59 4.72 -5.12 -5.81
C MET A 59 3.73 -4.64 -6.89
N PRO A 60 3.26 -3.38 -6.83
CA PRO A 60 2.52 -2.79 -7.93
C PRO A 60 3.35 -2.86 -9.22
N ARG A 61 2.69 -3.15 -10.35
CA ARG A 61 3.39 -3.15 -11.64
C ARG A 61 3.99 -1.79 -11.91
N CYS A 62 5.26 -1.75 -12.29
CA CYS A 62 5.96 -0.54 -12.70
C CYS A 62 5.83 -0.34 -14.22
N PHE A 63 5.76 0.92 -14.66
CA PHE A 63 5.62 1.33 -16.06
C PHE A 63 6.64 2.39 -16.48
N GLY A 64 7.26 3.07 -15.51
CA GLY A 64 8.17 4.17 -15.75
C GLY A 64 9.02 4.45 -14.52
N ILE A 65 10.31 4.73 -14.71
CA ILE A 65 11.23 5.07 -13.62
C ILE A 65 12.07 6.29 -14.01
N ARG A 66 12.22 7.22 -13.08
CA ARG A 66 13.13 8.35 -13.14
C ARG A 66 14.04 8.33 -11.91
N VAL A 67 15.34 8.37 -12.14
CA VAL A 67 16.40 8.37 -11.11
C VAL A 67 17.33 9.55 -11.37
N ASP A 68 17.61 10.35 -10.34
CA ASP A 68 18.53 11.49 -10.38
C ASP A 68 18.34 12.43 -11.59
N GLY A 69 17.07 12.65 -11.97
CA GLY A 69 16.69 13.54 -13.07
C GLY A 69 16.76 12.91 -14.47
N ALA A 70 17.04 11.62 -14.59
CA ALA A 70 17.05 10.90 -15.86
C ALA A 70 15.98 9.81 -15.88
N SER A 71 15.28 9.67 -17.02
CA SER A 71 14.41 8.51 -17.24
C SER A 71 15.28 7.28 -17.52
N VAL A 72 14.97 6.16 -16.88
CA VAL A 72 15.73 4.92 -17.05
C VAL A 72 15.46 4.33 -18.45
N PRO A 73 16.47 3.94 -19.24
CA PRO A 73 16.26 3.35 -20.57
C PRO A 73 15.40 2.08 -20.52
N GLY A 74 14.50 1.93 -21.49
CA GLY A 74 13.56 0.80 -21.59
C GLY A 74 12.22 1.03 -20.90
N TRP A 75 12.06 2.15 -20.19
CA TRP A 75 10.84 2.51 -19.47
C TRP A 75 10.06 3.64 -20.16
N THR A 76 8.77 3.75 -19.86
CA THR A 76 7.97 4.89 -20.33
C THR A 76 8.49 6.18 -19.69
N PRO A 77 8.89 7.19 -20.48
CA PRO A 77 9.37 8.46 -19.94
C PRO A 77 8.35 9.13 -19.02
N LEU A 78 8.84 9.67 -17.90
CA LEU A 78 8.01 10.37 -16.92
C LEU A 78 8.08 11.88 -17.15
N ALA A 79 6.92 12.50 -17.42
CA ALA A 79 6.77 13.95 -17.46
C ALA A 79 6.65 14.52 -16.03
N THR A 80 7.79 14.60 -15.34
CA THR A 80 7.88 15.17 -13.98
C THR A 80 9.25 15.80 -13.76
N ASP A 81 9.27 16.94 -13.08
CA ASP A 81 10.52 17.64 -12.70
C ASP A 81 11.17 17.06 -11.44
N ALA A 82 10.49 16.14 -10.74
CA ALA A 82 11.05 15.47 -9.59
C ALA A 82 12.31 14.68 -10.00
N PRO A 83 13.41 14.73 -9.22
CA PRO A 83 14.62 13.99 -9.55
C PRO A 83 14.39 12.48 -9.51
N ASN A 84 13.50 12.01 -8.62
CA ASN A 84 13.22 10.60 -8.42
C ASN A 84 11.71 10.36 -8.42
N ALA A 85 11.25 9.47 -9.30
CA ALA A 85 9.84 9.12 -9.41
C ALA A 85 9.63 7.75 -10.05
N VAL A 86 8.51 7.11 -9.72
CA VAL A 86 8.06 5.86 -10.34
C VAL A 86 6.63 6.00 -10.84
N ARG A 87 6.32 5.44 -12.01
CA ARG A 87 4.95 5.24 -12.49
C ARG A 87 4.54 3.81 -12.24
N ILE A 88 3.54 3.62 -11.41
CA ILE A 88 3.09 2.31 -10.95
C ILE A 88 1.58 2.15 -11.14
N GLU A 89 1.13 0.90 -11.07
CA GLU A 89 -0.28 0.53 -11.13
C GLU A 89 -1.12 1.24 -10.06
N ASN A 90 -2.28 1.77 -10.48
CA ASN A 90 -3.30 2.25 -9.56
C ASN A 90 -4.11 1.07 -9.01
N LEU A 91 -3.74 0.58 -7.83
CA LEU A 91 -4.42 -0.52 -7.15
C LEU A 91 -5.89 -0.24 -6.82
N THR A 92 -6.35 1.03 -6.85
CA THR A 92 -7.74 1.40 -6.57
C THR A 92 -8.62 1.45 -7.82
N HIS A 93 -8.01 1.43 -9.01
CA HIS A 93 -8.73 1.57 -10.27
C HIS A 93 -9.80 0.48 -10.51
N PRO A 94 -9.56 -0.81 -10.20
CA PRO A 94 -10.55 -1.87 -10.47
C PRO A 94 -11.82 -1.80 -9.61
N PHE A 95 -11.86 -0.95 -8.59
CA PHE A 95 -12.93 -0.90 -7.60
C PHE A 95 -13.86 0.28 -7.85
N VAL A 96 -15.17 0.03 -7.67
CA VAL A 96 -16.19 1.10 -7.69
C VAL A 96 -15.87 2.05 -6.54
N HIS A 97 -15.79 1.50 -5.32
CA HIS A 97 -15.40 2.21 -4.11
C HIS A 97 -14.27 1.47 -3.39
N ALA A 98 -13.01 1.84 -3.62
CA ALA A 98 -11.89 1.16 -2.96
C ALA A 98 -11.80 1.47 -1.45
N ASN A 99 -11.90 0.44 -0.61
CA ASN A 99 -11.50 0.50 0.80
C ASN A 99 -10.04 0.08 0.92
N VAL A 100 -9.20 0.94 1.49
CA VAL A 100 -7.74 0.81 1.50
C VAL A 100 -7.22 0.83 2.94
N CYS A 101 -6.51 -0.21 3.37
CA CYS A 101 -5.86 -0.29 4.68
C CYS A 101 -4.35 -0.46 4.52
N ASP A 102 -3.57 0.45 5.11
CA ASP A 102 -2.10 0.38 5.15
C ASP A 102 -1.65 -0.31 6.43
N ILE A 103 -0.91 -1.40 6.29
CA ILE A 103 -0.31 -2.14 7.40
C ILE A 103 1.21 -2.04 7.30
N LYS A 104 1.82 -1.28 8.21
CA LYS A 104 3.27 -1.19 8.36
C LYS A 104 3.82 -2.51 8.89
N LEU A 105 4.93 -2.97 8.31
CA LEU A 105 5.62 -4.20 8.69
C LEU A 105 6.98 -3.92 9.36
N GLY A 106 7.40 -4.91 10.16
CA GLY A 106 8.69 -4.98 10.83
C GLY A 106 8.65 -4.61 12.31
N THR A 107 9.48 -5.30 13.09
CA THR A 107 9.77 -4.97 14.50
C THR A 107 10.80 -3.84 14.60
N LEU A 108 11.66 -3.72 13.61
CA LEU A 108 12.69 -2.71 13.51
C LEU A 108 12.27 -1.59 12.56
N LEU A 109 12.04 -0.40 13.14
CA LEU A 109 11.41 0.74 12.45
C LEU A 109 12.42 1.79 11.95
N TYR A 110 13.72 1.48 11.98
CA TYR A 110 14.79 2.34 11.48
C TYR A 110 15.78 1.52 10.66
N ASP A 111 16.67 2.23 9.96
CA ASP A 111 17.76 1.63 9.21
C ASP A 111 19.00 1.60 10.10
N GLU A 112 19.55 0.40 10.31
CA GLU A 112 20.70 0.14 11.17
C GLU A 112 22.04 0.42 10.49
N ARG A 113 22.04 0.68 9.18
CA ARG A 113 23.29 1.00 8.48
C ARG A 113 23.92 2.25 9.10
N PRO A 114 25.23 2.23 9.39
CA PRO A 114 25.91 3.38 9.97
C PRO A 114 25.65 4.66 9.16
N GLY A 115 25.25 5.73 9.84
CA GLY A 115 24.99 7.04 9.23
C GLY A 115 23.65 7.21 8.51
N TYR A 116 22.80 6.17 8.43
CA TYR A 116 21.52 6.24 7.73
C TYR A 116 20.36 6.79 8.59
N THR A 117 20.45 6.61 9.91
CA THR A 117 19.48 7.11 10.89
C THR A 117 20.22 7.79 12.03
N ASP A 118 19.87 9.03 12.36
CA ASP A 118 20.41 9.75 13.51
C ASP A 118 19.91 9.17 14.85
N ASP A 119 20.67 9.36 15.92
CA ASP A 119 20.39 8.78 17.25
C ASP A 119 19.03 9.19 17.81
N ALA A 120 18.62 10.45 17.61
CA ALA A 120 17.33 10.94 18.08
C ALA A 120 16.16 10.24 17.36
N LYS A 121 16.29 10.02 16.06
CA LYS A 121 15.33 9.26 15.26
C LYS A 121 15.36 7.78 15.62
N ILE A 122 16.52 7.18 15.87
CA ILE A 122 16.63 5.79 16.38
C ILE A 122 15.85 5.65 17.69
N ALA A 123 16.13 6.50 18.68
CA ALA A 123 15.45 6.45 19.99
C ALA A 123 13.93 6.58 19.86
N ARG A 124 13.46 7.50 18.99
CA ARG A 124 12.03 7.67 18.69
C ARG A 124 11.41 6.45 18.01
N MET A 125 12.12 5.81 17.08
CA MET A 125 11.63 4.61 16.39
C MET A 125 11.61 3.38 17.31
N GLN A 126 12.61 3.25 18.18
CA GLN A 126 12.62 2.22 19.22
C GLN A 126 11.48 2.40 20.22
N HIS A 127 11.24 3.64 20.68
CA HIS A 127 10.09 3.92 21.54
C HIS A 127 8.77 3.54 20.86
N LYS A 128 8.59 3.93 19.59
CA LYS A 128 7.40 3.56 18.81
C LYS A 128 7.26 2.04 18.64
N ALA A 129 8.34 1.32 18.40
CA ALA A 129 8.29 -0.14 18.32
C ALA A 129 7.79 -0.73 19.65
N ARG A 130 8.33 -0.27 20.79
CA ARG A 130 7.94 -0.75 22.13
C ARG A 130 6.50 -0.43 22.53
N THR A 131 5.94 0.68 22.06
CA THR A 131 4.61 1.15 22.47
C THR A 131 3.51 0.85 21.46
N THR A 132 3.79 0.06 20.44
CA THR A 132 2.81 -0.34 19.44
C THR A 132 2.93 -1.83 19.14
N THR A 133 1.91 -2.36 18.47
CA THR A 133 1.90 -3.74 17.94
C THR A 133 3.08 -4.07 17.02
N SER A 134 3.82 -3.08 16.51
CA SER A 134 5.02 -3.32 15.69
C SER A 134 6.11 -4.05 16.46
N GLY A 135 6.40 -3.68 17.72
CA GLY A 135 7.47 -4.33 18.49
C GLY A 135 7.14 -5.78 18.86
N THR A 136 5.87 -6.05 19.19
CA THR A 136 5.42 -7.35 19.66
C THR A 136 5.07 -8.31 18.52
N TYR A 137 4.36 -7.82 17.50
CA TYR A 137 3.79 -8.63 16.42
C TYR A 137 4.38 -8.34 15.05
N GLY A 138 5.34 -7.42 14.95
CA GLY A 138 5.98 -7.07 13.69
C GLY A 138 5.08 -6.34 12.70
N MET A 139 3.93 -5.81 13.14
CA MET A 139 3.02 -5.05 12.28
C MET A 139 2.20 -4.03 13.05
N ARG A 140 1.72 -2.98 12.37
CA ARG A 140 0.68 -2.07 12.89
C ARG A 140 -0.11 -1.46 11.74
N ILE A 141 -1.35 -1.06 12.01
CA ILE A 141 -2.13 -0.27 11.04
C ILE A 141 -1.59 1.17 11.00
N ALA A 142 -1.33 1.68 9.80
CA ALA A 142 -0.82 3.02 9.58
C ALA A 142 -1.93 4.04 9.27
N GLY A 143 -3.11 3.55 8.92
CA GLY A 143 -4.29 4.32 8.55
C GLY A 143 -5.08 3.58 7.47
N TRP A 144 -6.29 4.06 7.21
CA TRP A 144 -7.15 3.52 6.17
C TRP A 144 -8.07 4.59 5.58
N THR A 145 -8.65 4.26 4.44
CA THR A 145 -9.73 5.00 3.81
C THR A 145 -10.83 4.01 3.50
N THR A 146 -12.06 4.30 3.93
CA THR A 146 -13.18 3.36 3.80
C THR A 146 -14.42 4.10 3.33
N TRP A 147 -15.15 3.49 2.42
CA TRP A 147 -16.46 3.90 1.95
C TRP A 147 -17.52 3.32 2.89
N ASP A 148 -18.38 4.19 3.43
CA ASP A 148 -19.43 3.79 4.37
C ASP A 148 -20.79 3.48 3.71
N GLY A 149 -20.91 3.72 2.40
CA GLY A 149 -22.16 3.67 1.63
C GLY A 149 -22.55 5.03 1.03
N GLU A 150 -22.06 6.12 1.63
CA GLU A 150 -22.41 7.49 1.25
C GLU A 150 -21.17 8.36 1.01
N ARG A 151 -20.11 8.17 1.79
CA ARG A 151 -18.88 8.95 1.71
C ARG A 151 -17.65 8.16 2.11
N TYR A 152 -16.49 8.72 1.77
CA TYR A 152 -15.21 8.22 2.26
C TYR A 152 -14.89 8.79 3.64
N GLU A 153 -14.57 7.91 4.57
CA GLU A 153 -13.93 8.22 5.84
C GLU A 153 -12.42 7.95 5.73
N PHE A 154 -11.61 8.97 6.05
CA PHE A 154 -10.17 8.81 6.20
C PHE A 154 -9.82 8.71 7.68
N VAL A 155 -9.16 7.62 8.07
CA VAL A 155 -8.66 7.43 9.43
C VAL A 155 -7.13 7.38 9.40
N GLY A 156 -6.53 8.32 10.12
CA GLY A 156 -5.08 8.44 10.22
C GLY A 156 -4.43 7.36 11.10
N LYS A 157 -3.15 7.57 11.41
CA LYS A 157 -2.29 6.62 12.13
C LYS A 157 -2.59 6.44 13.63
N GLU A 158 -3.40 7.30 14.25
CA GLU A 158 -3.54 7.31 15.71
C GLU A 158 -4.15 6.02 16.28
N PRO A 159 -5.24 5.45 15.73
CA PRO A 159 -5.78 4.18 16.24
C PRO A 159 -4.76 3.03 16.19
N GLY A 160 -3.96 2.95 15.13
CA GLY A 160 -2.93 1.92 15.01
C GLY A 160 -1.70 2.13 15.91
N LYS A 161 -1.50 3.34 16.45
CA LYS A 161 -0.50 3.59 17.50
C LYS A 161 -1.03 3.26 18.90
N THR A 162 -2.33 3.32 19.10
CA THR A 162 -2.94 3.01 20.40
C THR A 162 -3.17 1.51 20.58
N ALA A 163 -3.37 0.77 19.49
CA ALA A 163 -3.51 -0.70 19.52
C ALA A 163 -2.30 -1.39 20.19
N GLN A 164 -2.58 -2.28 21.13
CA GLN A 164 -1.57 -3.03 21.89
C GLN A 164 -1.66 -4.55 21.64
N THR A 165 -2.83 -5.05 21.24
CA THR A 165 -3.12 -6.48 21.12
C THR A 165 -3.49 -6.87 19.69
N LEU A 166 -3.52 -8.19 19.42
CA LEU A 166 -4.08 -8.72 18.17
C LEU A 166 -5.59 -8.50 18.06
N GLU A 167 -6.31 -8.42 19.18
CA GLU A 167 -7.74 -8.12 19.21
C GLU A 167 -8.00 -6.66 18.76
N ASP A 168 -7.22 -5.70 19.27
CA ASP A 168 -7.27 -4.31 18.79
C ASP A 168 -7.02 -4.24 17.28
N MET A 169 -5.99 -4.95 16.81
CA MET A 169 -5.65 -5.00 15.38
C MET A 169 -6.77 -5.61 14.55
N ALA A 170 -7.40 -6.69 15.02
CA ALA A 170 -8.52 -7.34 14.35
C ALA A 170 -9.74 -6.41 14.25
N GLU A 171 -10.05 -5.69 15.32
CA GLU A 171 -11.13 -4.70 15.35
C GLU A 171 -10.87 -3.54 14.38
N LEU A 172 -9.64 -3.01 14.37
CA LEU A 172 -9.26 -1.95 13.43
C LEU A 172 -9.30 -2.43 11.97
N LEU A 173 -8.87 -3.67 11.68
CA LEU A 173 -9.02 -4.27 10.35
C LEU A 173 -10.50 -4.43 9.98
N ALA A 174 -11.35 -4.85 10.94
CA ALA A 174 -12.77 -5.02 10.70
C ALA A 174 -13.46 -3.70 10.34
N ARG A 175 -13.06 -2.61 11.02
CA ARG A 175 -13.51 -1.25 10.68
C ARG A 175 -13.01 -0.79 9.31
N ALA A 176 -11.72 -0.96 9.04
CA ALA A 176 -11.10 -0.53 7.79
C ALA A 176 -11.71 -1.22 6.56
N LEU A 177 -11.92 -2.54 6.66
CA LEU A 177 -12.42 -3.39 5.57
C LEU A 177 -13.95 -3.59 5.61
N ARG A 178 -14.64 -2.98 6.57
CA ARG A 178 -16.09 -3.10 6.79
C ARG A 178 -16.55 -4.55 6.98
N THR A 179 -15.81 -5.36 7.72
CA THR A 179 -16.07 -6.80 7.91
C THR A 179 -16.76 -7.16 9.23
N HIS A 180 -17.49 -6.22 9.86
CA HIS A 180 -18.32 -6.56 11.02
C HIS A 180 -19.50 -7.47 10.64
N ALA A 181 -20.10 -7.23 9.46
CA ALA A 181 -21.16 -8.08 8.92
C ALA A 181 -20.60 -9.42 8.42
N ALA A 182 -21.23 -10.53 8.82
CA ALA A 182 -20.74 -11.88 8.52
C ALA A 182 -20.65 -12.21 7.01
N PRO A 183 -21.65 -11.88 6.16
CA PRO A 183 -21.58 -12.21 4.72
C PRO A 183 -20.40 -11.52 4.01
N ARG A 184 -20.22 -10.23 4.27
CA ARG A 184 -19.11 -9.44 3.73
C ARG A 184 -17.76 -9.95 4.24
N ARG A 185 -17.65 -10.24 5.54
CA ARG A 185 -16.43 -10.81 6.13
C ARG A 185 -16.03 -12.12 5.46
N GLN A 186 -16.97 -13.03 5.24
CA GLN A 186 -16.71 -14.32 4.60
C GLN A 186 -16.24 -14.14 3.15
N THR A 187 -16.88 -13.23 2.41
CA THR A 187 -16.53 -12.91 1.03
C THR A 187 -15.12 -12.35 0.92
N ILE A 188 -14.82 -11.31 1.71
CA ILE A 188 -13.52 -10.67 1.73
C ILE A 188 -12.44 -11.67 2.18
N ALA A 189 -12.69 -12.45 3.24
CA ALA A 189 -11.73 -13.44 3.71
C ALA A 189 -11.43 -14.52 2.67
N ARG A 190 -12.46 -15.03 1.97
CA ARG A 190 -12.29 -16.04 0.91
C ARG A 190 -11.40 -15.53 -0.23
N ALA A 191 -11.54 -14.26 -0.61
CA ALA A 191 -10.74 -13.65 -1.67
C ALA A 191 -9.34 -13.22 -1.21
N LEU A 192 -9.22 -12.65 -0.01
CA LEU A 192 -8.01 -11.99 0.46
C LEU A 192 -7.03 -12.95 1.14
N LEU A 193 -7.52 -13.93 1.91
CA LEU A 193 -6.66 -14.82 2.69
C LEU A 193 -5.68 -15.63 1.83
N PRO A 194 -6.09 -16.25 0.71
CA PRO A 194 -5.14 -16.96 -0.16
C PRO A 194 -4.08 -16.03 -0.77
N ARG A 195 -4.45 -14.78 -1.07
CA ARG A 195 -3.52 -13.77 -1.62
C ARG A 195 -2.49 -13.33 -0.59
N VAL A 196 -2.91 -13.10 0.66
CA VAL A 196 -2.01 -12.78 1.77
C VAL A 196 -1.08 -13.96 2.07
N GLN A 197 -1.59 -15.19 2.07
CA GLN A 197 -0.76 -16.40 2.24
C GLN A 197 0.28 -16.55 1.12
N ALA A 198 -0.12 -16.34 -0.14
CA ALA A 198 0.79 -16.36 -1.27
C ALA A 198 1.85 -15.25 -1.19
N LEU A 199 1.45 -14.04 -0.77
CA LEU A 199 2.37 -12.92 -0.52
C LEU A 199 3.42 -13.30 0.54
N CYS A 200 2.98 -13.83 1.68
CA CYS A 200 3.89 -14.30 2.72
C CYS A 200 4.86 -15.38 2.20
N ALA A 201 4.35 -16.37 1.46
CA ALA A 201 5.16 -17.45 0.90
C ALA A 201 6.21 -16.95 -0.11
N ARG A 202 5.88 -15.95 -0.94
CA ARG A 202 6.81 -15.34 -1.90
C ARG A 202 7.86 -14.50 -1.19
N VAL A 203 7.45 -13.62 -0.28
CA VAL A 203 8.37 -12.72 0.44
C VAL A 203 9.36 -13.50 1.31
N ALA A 204 8.95 -14.63 1.90
CA ALA A 204 9.83 -15.50 2.68
C ALA A 204 11.03 -16.07 1.88
N GLN A 205 10.94 -16.11 0.55
CA GLN A 205 11.99 -16.61 -0.33
C GLN A 205 12.90 -15.50 -0.88
N VAL A 206 12.58 -14.23 -0.61
CA VAL A 206 13.34 -13.10 -1.13
C VAL A 206 14.40 -12.70 -0.10
N PRO A 207 15.70 -12.73 -0.45
CA PRO A 207 16.79 -12.31 0.44
C PRO A 207 16.89 -10.78 0.49
N ALA A 208 15.82 -10.11 0.93
CA ALA A 208 15.74 -8.66 1.02
C ALA A 208 15.39 -8.21 2.44
N GLN A 209 16.04 -7.13 2.87
CA GLN A 209 15.70 -6.45 4.11
C GLN A 209 14.87 -5.20 3.80
N LEU A 210 13.55 -5.35 3.93
CA LEU A 210 12.61 -4.25 3.74
C LEU A 210 12.38 -3.55 5.08
N ARG A 211 12.63 -2.24 5.13
CA ARG A 211 12.43 -1.41 6.34
C ARG A 211 11.33 -0.40 6.09
N SER A 212 10.45 -0.24 7.08
CA SER A 212 9.32 0.70 7.04
C SER A 212 8.36 0.51 5.85
N THR A 213 8.35 -0.69 5.25
CA THR A 213 7.43 -1.06 4.18
C THR A 213 6.05 -1.38 4.74
N SER A 214 5.10 -1.44 3.82
CA SER A 214 3.71 -1.74 4.12
C SER A 214 3.17 -2.82 3.20
N VAL A 215 2.19 -3.56 3.71
CA VAL A 215 1.23 -4.28 2.88
C VAL A 215 -0.02 -3.41 2.80
N LEU A 216 -0.50 -3.21 1.58
CA LEU A 216 -1.75 -2.50 1.32
C LEU A 216 -2.85 -3.51 1.06
N LEU A 217 -3.89 -3.50 1.88
CA LEU A 217 -5.11 -4.26 1.62
C LEU A 217 -6.09 -3.35 0.89
N VAL A 218 -6.57 -3.77 -0.27
CA VAL A 218 -7.57 -3.05 -1.06
C VAL A 218 -8.75 -3.99 -1.31
N VAL A 219 -9.94 -3.58 -0.92
CA VAL A 219 -11.19 -4.35 -1.09
C VAL A 219 -12.30 -3.47 -1.66
N GLU A 220 -13.28 -4.08 -2.29
CA GLU A 220 -14.47 -3.37 -2.78
C GLU A 220 -15.31 -2.89 -1.59
N GLY A 221 -15.66 -1.60 -1.61
CA GLY A 221 -16.47 -0.88 -0.64
C GLY A 221 -17.96 -1.02 -0.93
N ASP A 222 -18.33 -1.10 -2.21
CA ASP A 222 -19.70 -1.24 -2.70
C ASP A 222 -20.21 -2.68 -2.57
N ASP A 223 -21.24 -2.91 -1.76
CA ASP A 223 -21.79 -4.26 -1.56
C ASP A 223 -22.38 -4.86 -2.85
N ALA A 224 -23.03 -4.05 -3.69
CA ALA A 224 -23.61 -4.53 -4.94
C ALA A 224 -22.53 -4.95 -5.97
N ALA A 225 -21.39 -4.25 -6.00
CA ALA A 225 -20.25 -4.63 -6.82
C ALA A 225 -19.56 -5.89 -6.30
N LEU A 226 -19.47 -6.03 -4.97
CA LEU A 226 -18.90 -7.21 -4.34
C LEU A 226 -19.72 -8.48 -4.67
N ASP A 227 -21.05 -8.38 -4.66
CA ASP A 227 -21.94 -9.50 -4.99
C ASP A 227 -21.82 -9.94 -6.46
N ARG A 228 -21.70 -8.99 -7.40
CA ARG A 228 -21.51 -9.30 -8.84
C ARG A 228 -20.25 -10.12 -9.15
N VAL A 229 -19.20 -9.95 -8.35
CA VAL A 229 -17.93 -10.69 -8.53
C VAL A 229 -18.08 -12.15 -8.08
N GLN A 230 -19.02 -12.47 -7.19
CA GLN A 230 -19.26 -13.85 -6.76
C GLN A 230 -19.84 -14.73 -7.88
N ASP A 231 -20.52 -14.12 -8.86
CA ASP A 231 -21.13 -14.79 -10.00
C ASP A 231 -20.15 -15.00 -11.18
N THR A 232 -18.92 -14.49 -11.08
CA THR A 232 -17.90 -14.60 -12.15
C THR A 232 -16.68 -15.37 -11.66
N PRO A 233 -16.24 -16.46 -12.32
CA PRO A 233 -15.06 -17.20 -11.91
C PRO A 233 -13.83 -16.29 -11.84
N ALA A 234 -13.11 -16.31 -10.72
CA ALA A 234 -11.93 -15.49 -10.51
C ALA A 234 -10.87 -15.74 -11.60
N GLN A 235 -10.58 -14.72 -12.41
CA GLN A 235 -9.41 -14.70 -13.27
C GLN A 235 -8.28 -13.90 -12.60
N ARG A 236 -7.12 -14.57 -12.53
CA ARG A 236 -5.79 -14.17 -12.00
C ARG A 236 -5.52 -14.45 -10.53
#